data_AF-W5SH25-F1
#
_entry.id   AF-W5SH25-F1
#
_cell.length_a   1.000
_cell.length_b   1.000
_cell.length_c   1.000
_cell.angle_alpha   90.00
_cell.angle_beta   90.00
_cell.angle_gamma   90.00
#
_symmetry.space_group_name_H-M   'P 1'
#
loop_
_entity.id
_entity.type
_entity.pdbx_description
1 polymer ?
#
loop_
_entity_poly.entity_id
_entity_poly.type
_entity_poly.pdbx_seq_one_letter_code
_entity_poly.pdbx_strand_id
1 'polypeptide(L)'
;MSNLYDIKDIYFSIGGKQISSGKLELTSEPTSRAVISSEDRGMPVVSFRDPKTITFIFNLEVTLGSQDYIMLTQLASDQFYNMNVTKNDKILDLVFNDQIKTKIISNVAVFSEEPARSYSAESEKVTFEIRAINCEVITKPN
;
A
#
# COMPACT_ATOMS: atom_id res chain seq x y z
N MET A 1 -5.93 -18.70 -4.58
CA MET A 1 -4.50 -18.60 -4.94
C MET A 1 -3.85 -17.81 -3.83
N SER A 2 -2.72 -18.27 -3.29
CA SER A 2 -1.99 -17.50 -2.29
C SER A 2 -1.27 -16.36 -3.01
N ASN A 3 -1.71 -15.12 -2.81
CA ASN A 3 -1.09 -13.92 -3.38
C ASN A 3 0.00 -13.38 -2.45
N LEU A 4 0.78 -14.30 -1.86
CA LEU A 4 1.86 -14.01 -0.94
C LEU A 4 3.18 -14.08 -1.72
N TYR A 5 3.94 -12.99 -1.66
CA TYR A 5 5.20 -12.81 -2.37
C TYR A 5 6.32 -12.52 -1.37
N ASP A 6 7.51 -13.10 -1.62
CA ASP A 6 8.75 -12.56 -1.06
C ASP A 6 9.15 -11.36 -1.92
N ILE A 7 9.46 -10.22 -1.29
CA ILE A 7 9.85 -9.00 -2.00
C ILE A 7 11.06 -9.24 -2.93
N LYS A 8 11.93 -10.20 -2.59
CA LYS A 8 13.11 -10.53 -3.41
C LYS A 8 12.77 -11.10 -4.79
N ASP A 9 11.61 -11.72 -4.92
CA ASP A 9 11.19 -12.39 -6.15
C ASP A 9 10.32 -11.51 -7.05
N ILE A 10 9.97 -10.30 -6.57
CA ILE A 10 9.10 -9.37 -7.26
C ILE A 10 9.76 -7.99 -7.39
N TYR A 11 9.13 -7.12 -8.18
CA TYR A 11 9.43 -5.69 -8.12
C TYR A 11 8.26 -4.97 -7.46
N PHE A 12 8.53 -4.27 -6.37
CA PHE A 12 7.55 -3.43 -5.69
C PHE A 12 8.15 -2.07 -5.35
N SER A 13 7.46 -0.99 -5.71
CA SER A 13 7.85 0.38 -5.37
C SER A 13 6.66 1.25 -4.99
N ILE A 14 6.90 2.21 -4.10
CA ILE A 14 5.93 3.20 -3.66
C ILE A 14 6.60 4.56 -3.49
N GLY A 15 5.95 5.63 -3.94
CA GLY A 15 6.50 6.99 -3.89
C GLY A 15 7.85 7.12 -4.60
N GLY A 16 8.03 6.37 -5.70
CA GLY A 16 9.30 6.31 -6.45
C GLY A 16 10.43 5.54 -5.77
N LYS A 17 10.19 4.88 -4.63
CA LYS A 17 11.19 4.12 -3.89
C LYS A 17 10.91 2.62 -3.96
N GLN A 18 11.91 1.85 -4.37
CA GLN A 18 11.82 0.39 -4.44
C GLN A 18 11.98 -0.21 -3.05
N ILE A 19 11.13 -1.17 -2.71
CA ILE A 19 11.23 -1.97 -1.49
C ILE A 19 12.17 -3.14 -1.76
N SER A 20 13.10 -3.37 -0.84
CA SER A 20 14.17 -4.36 -1.03
C SER A 20 14.01 -5.62 -0.19
N SER A 21 13.19 -5.57 0.86
CA SER A 21 13.02 -6.67 1.79
C SER A 21 11.60 -6.71 2.37
N GLY A 22 11.14 -7.91 2.72
CA GLY A 22 9.84 -8.12 3.36
C GLY A 22 9.00 -9.18 2.68
N LYS A 23 7.75 -9.29 3.13
CA LYS A 23 6.72 -10.12 2.50
C LYS A 23 5.57 -9.22 2.06
N LEU A 24 5.01 -9.50 0.90
CA LEU A 24 3.91 -8.76 0.35
C LEU A 24 2.73 -9.69 0.14
N GLU A 25 1.58 -9.36 0.73
CA GLU A 25 0.32 -9.98 0.39
C GLU A 25 -0.51 -9.02 -0.46
N LEU A 26 -0.98 -9.50 -1.61
CA LEU A 26 -1.79 -8.73 -2.56
C LEU A 26 -3.24 -9.22 -2.54
N THR A 27 -4.17 -8.33 -2.23
CA THR A 27 -5.62 -8.58 -2.33
C THR A 27 -6.30 -7.46 -3.12
N SER A 28 -7.59 -7.63 -3.45
CA SER A 28 -8.34 -6.60 -4.18
C SER A 28 -9.81 -6.56 -3.74
N GLU A 29 -10.36 -5.35 -3.61
CA GLU A 29 -11.77 -5.04 -3.36
C GLU A 29 -12.39 -4.38 -4.61
N PRO A 30 -13.72 -4.50 -4.88
CA PRO A 30 -14.77 -4.92 -3.95
C PRO A 30 -15.08 -6.42 -4.01
N THR A 31 -15.26 -7.06 -2.84
CA THR A 31 -16.20 -8.20 -2.72
C THR A 31 -17.62 -7.73 -2.34
N SER A 32 -17.75 -6.66 -1.55
CA SER A 32 -18.96 -5.83 -1.43
C SER A 32 -18.75 -4.75 -0.37
N ARG A 33 -18.98 -3.48 -0.73
CA ARG A 33 -19.04 -2.29 0.17
C ARG A 33 -17.76 -1.98 0.97
N ALA A 34 -16.85 -1.22 0.36
CA ALA A 34 -15.89 -0.45 1.14
C ALA A 34 -16.59 0.82 1.67
N VAL A 35 -16.97 0.82 2.95
CA VAL A 35 -17.31 2.04 3.69
C VAL A 35 -16.10 2.36 4.56
N ILE A 36 -15.40 3.45 4.25
CA ILE A 36 -14.46 4.05 5.21
C ILE A 36 -15.07 5.39 5.62
N SER A 37 -15.58 5.45 6.85
CA SER A 37 -15.92 6.69 7.54
C SER A 37 -14.92 6.92 8.66
N SER A 38 -14.33 8.10 8.69
CA SER A 38 -13.90 8.79 9.91
C SER A 38 -13.66 10.25 9.53
N GLU A 39 -14.73 11.03 9.44
CA GLU A 39 -14.69 12.49 9.21
C GLU A 39 -14.11 13.26 10.42
N ASP A 40 -13.70 12.60 11.49
CA ASP A 40 -13.45 13.24 12.80
C ASP A 40 -12.03 13.82 13.02
N ARG A 41 -11.13 13.82 12.03
CA ARG A 41 -9.75 14.34 12.24
C ARG A 41 -9.20 15.26 11.15
N GLY A 42 -10.00 15.70 10.18
CA GLY A 42 -9.50 16.53 9.07
C GLY A 42 -8.46 15.86 8.18
N MET A 43 -8.28 14.53 8.32
CA MET A 43 -7.42 13.70 7.51
C MET A 43 -8.14 13.35 6.20
N PRO A 44 -7.53 13.55 5.02
CA PRO A 44 -8.14 13.14 3.76
C PRO A 44 -8.14 11.61 3.65
N VAL A 45 -9.25 10.98 3.98
CA VAL A 45 -9.54 9.60 3.56
C VAL A 45 -10.00 9.66 2.11
N VAL A 46 -9.32 8.93 1.20
CA VAL A 46 -9.79 8.77 -0.18
C VAL A 46 -11.17 8.12 -0.12
N SER A 47 -12.20 8.87 -0.52
CA SER A 47 -13.58 8.36 -0.50
C SER A 47 -13.77 7.44 -1.70
N PHE A 48 -13.66 6.13 -1.49
CA PHE A 48 -13.85 5.09 -2.51
C PHE A 48 -15.35 4.88 -2.84
N ARG A 49 -16.08 5.97 -3.12
CA ARG A 49 -17.55 5.98 -3.27
C ARG A 49 -18.07 5.31 -4.55
N ASP A 50 -17.21 5.04 -5.53
CA ASP A 50 -17.63 4.32 -6.73
C ASP A 50 -17.44 2.81 -6.56
N PRO A 51 -18.52 2.02 -6.49
CA PRO A 51 -18.44 0.56 -6.39
C PRO A 51 -17.80 -0.11 -7.61
N LYS A 52 -17.54 0.62 -8.70
CA LYS A 52 -16.81 0.12 -9.87
C LYS A 52 -15.29 0.28 -9.73
N THR A 53 -14.81 1.07 -8.78
CA THR A 53 -13.37 1.25 -8.58
C THR A 53 -12.80 0.01 -7.90
N ILE A 54 -11.97 -0.73 -8.63
CA ILE A 54 -11.16 -1.81 -8.06
C ILE A 54 -10.06 -1.17 -7.22
N THR A 55 -9.99 -1.56 -5.95
CA THR A 55 -8.95 -1.18 -5.00
C THR A 55 -8.03 -2.37 -4.79
N PHE A 56 -6.77 -2.22 -5.13
CA PHE A 56 -5.74 -3.20 -4.78
C PHE A 56 -5.20 -2.88 -3.40
N ILE A 57 -5.10 -3.89 -2.55
CA ILE A 57 -4.62 -3.79 -1.18
C ILE A 57 -3.32 -4.58 -1.09
N PHE A 58 -2.27 -3.90 -0.66
CA PHE A 58 -0.91 -4.41 -0.53
C PHE A 58 -0.55 -4.39 0.96
N ASN A 59 -0.50 -5.57 1.58
CA ASN A 59 -0.04 -5.74 2.95
C ASN A 59 1.45 -6.06 2.93
N LEU A 60 2.28 -5.05 3.24
CA LEU A 60 3.73 -5.16 3.21
C LEU A 60 4.28 -5.34 4.63
N GLU A 61 4.75 -6.54 4.93
CA GLU A 61 5.44 -6.87 6.17
C GLU A 61 6.95 -6.64 6.03
N VAL A 62 7.52 -5.76 6.86
CA VAL A 62 8.95 -5.44 6.89
C VAL A 62 9.53 -5.62 8.29
N THR A 63 10.85 -5.78 8.39
CA THR A 63 11.54 -5.82 9.68
C THR A 63 11.58 -4.43 10.32
N LEU A 64 11.20 -4.33 11.60
CA LEU A 64 11.33 -3.13 12.42
C LEU A 64 12.78 -2.63 12.41
N GLY A 65 12.97 -1.33 12.24
CA GLY A 65 14.30 -0.72 12.19
C GLY A 65 15.08 -0.95 10.90
N SER A 66 14.56 -1.71 9.94
CA SER A 66 15.15 -1.82 8.61
C SER A 66 15.05 -0.51 7.83
N GLN A 67 15.86 -0.37 6.78
CA GLN A 67 15.80 0.80 5.89
C GLN A 67 14.41 0.95 5.25
N ASP A 68 13.81 -0.15 4.80
CA ASP A 68 12.46 -0.16 4.22
C ASP A 68 11.42 0.29 5.27
N TYR A 69 11.54 -0.17 6.52
CA TYR A 69 10.67 0.27 7.61
C TYR A 69 10.76 1.77 7.88
N ILE A 70 11.98 2.32 8.00
CA ILE A 70 12.18 3.76 8.26
C ILE A 70 11.57 4.57 7.12
N MET A 71 11.80 4.13 5.88
CA MET A 71 11.28 4.80 4.70
C MET A 71 9.74 4.75 4.63
N LEU A 72 9.12 3.59 4.86
CA LEU A 72 7.66 3.43 4.85
C LEU A 72 7.01 4.25 5.97
N THR A 73 7.62 4.25 7.16
CA THR A 73 7.17 5.07 8.29
C THR A 73 7.20 6.55 7.95
N GLN A 74 8.26 7.01 7.27
CA GLN A 74 8.37 8.41 6.83
C GLN A 74 7.28 8.75 5.80
N LEU A 75 7.10 7.91 4.77
CA LEU A 75 6.08 8.13 3.75
C LEU A 75 4.66 8.16 4.35
N ALA A 76 4.35 7.22 5.25
CA ALA A 76 3.08 7.18 5.95
C ALA A 76 2.89 8.42 6.84
N SER A 77 3.92 8.79 7.62
CA SER A 77 3.87 9.97 8.49
C SER A 77 3.67 11.26 7.69
N ASP A 78 4.33 11.39 6.54
CA ASP A 78 4.15 12.54 5.66
C ASP A 78 2.73 12.58 5.09
N GLN A 79 2.20 11.44 4.66
CA GLN A 79 0.82 11.34 4.18
C GLN A 79 -0.19 11.76 5.27
N PHE A 80 -0.08 11.24 6.48
CA PHE A 80 -1.05 11.52 7.55
C PHE A 80 -0.81 12.91 8.17
N TYR A 81 0.38 13.22 8.65
CA TYR A 81 0.60 14.36 9.54
C TYR A 81 1.19 15.60 8.89
N ASN A 82 1.74 15.51 7.66
CA ASN A 82 2.33 16.69 7.04
C ASN A 82 1.24 17.65 6.57
N MET A 83 1.03 18.73 7.33
CA MET A 83 0.05 19.77 7.04
C MET A 83 0.52 20.77 5.97
N ASN A 84 1.81 20.74 5.61
CA ASN A 84 2.40 21.67 4.64
C ASN A 84 2.27 21.18 3.19
N VAL A 85 1.71 19.98 2.98
CA VAL A 85 1.66 19.29 1.69
C VAL A 85 0.20 19.17 1.26
N THR A 86 -0.09 19.43 -0.02
CA THR A 86 -1.46 19.40 -0.52
C THR A 86 -2.00 17.96 -0.55
N LYS A 87 -3.33 17.81 -0.63
CA LYS A 87 -3.96 16.48 -0.72
C LYS A 87 -3.45 15.65 -1.89
N ASN A 88 -3.15 16.29 -3.03
CA ASN A 88 -2.67 15.59 -4.22
C ASN A 88 -1.22 15.14 -4.06
N ASP A 89 -0.40 15.94 -3.38
CA ASP A 89 1.01 15.62 -3.14
C ASP A 89 1.19 14.53 -2.06
N LYS A 90 0.14 14.20 -1.31
CA LYS A 90 0.07 13.06 -0.38
C LYS A 90 -0.23 11.73 -1.07
N ILE A 91 -0.67 11.78 -2.33
CA ILE A 91 -0.95 10.58 -3.13
C ILE A 91 0.37 10.07 -3.70
N LEU A 92 0.61 8.77 -3.59
CA LEU A 92 1.85 8.14 -4.03
C LEU A 92 1.63 7.34 -5.31
N ASP A 93 2.66 7.31 -6.15
CA ASP A 93 2.75 6.32 -7.22
C ASP A 93 3.12 4.95 -6.63
N LEU A 94 2.57 3.88 -7.19
CA LEU A 94 2.86 2.50 -6.81
C LEU A 94 3.04 1.64 -8.06
N VAL A 95 4.08 0.80 -8.03
CA VAL A 95 4.32 -0.21 -9.07
C VAL A 95 4.54 -1.55 -8.41
N PHE A 96 3.74 -2.53 -8.80
CA PHE A 96 3.93 -3.94 -8.48
C PHE A 96 4.13 -4.74 -9.77
N ASN A 97 5.06 -5.69 -9.74
CA ASN A 97 5.29 -6.63 -10.82
C ASN A 97 5.75 -7.96 -10.23
N ASP A 98 4.92 -8.99 -10.39
CA ASP A 98 5.20 -10.35 -9.90
C ASP A 98 6.31 -11.06 -10.70
N GLN A 99 6.84 -10.42 -11.75
CA GLN A 99 7.83 -10.94 -12.72
C GLN A 99 7.38 -12.17 -13.51
N ILE A 100 6.17 -12.67 -13.26
CA ILE A 100 5.62 -13.88 -13.88
C ILE A 100 4.59 -13.46 -14.92
N LYS A 101 3.49 -12.83 -14.47
CA LYS A 101 2.29 -12.59 -15.26
C LYS A 101 1.68 -11.21 -15.05
N THR A 102 1.76 -10.65 -13.86
CA THR A 102 0.95 -9.52 -13.42
C THR A 102 1.81 -8.32 -13.09
N LYS A 103 1.50 -7.19 -13.73
CA LYS A 103 2.02 -5.88 -13.39
C LYS A 103 0.86 -4.94 -13.07
N ILE A 104 0.96 -4.23 -11.96
CA ILE A 104 -0.03 -3.24 -11.49
C ILE A 104 0.70 -1.91 -11.34
N ILE A 105 0.19 -0.88 -12.00
CA ILE A 105 0.71 0.48 -11.91
C ILE A 105 -0.42 1.38 -11.43
N SER A 106 -0.18 2.17 -10.39
CA SER A 106 -1.14 3.13 -9.88
C SER A 106 -0.45 4.47 -9.66
N ASN A 107 -1.14 5.55 -10.00
CA ASN A 107 -0.79 6.91 -9.60
C ASN A 107 -1.63 7.39 -8.41
N VAL A 108 -2.40 6.49 -7.81
CA VAL A 108 -3.28 6.78 -6.67
C VAL A 108 -3.14 5.69 -5.62
N ALA A 109 -2.02 5.71 -4.90
CA ALA A 109 -1.78 4.86 -3.75
C ALA A 109 -1.71 5.66 -2.45
N VAL A 110 -2.28 5.11 -1.38
CA VAL A 110 -2.29 5.69 -0.05
C VAL A 110 -2.10 4.62 1.03
N PHE A 111 -1.43 4.96 2.12
CA PHE A 111 -1.50 4.15 3.35
C PHE A 111 -2.92 4.25 3.92
N SER A 112 -3.53 3.13 4.28
CA SER A 112 -4.89 3.11 4.82
C SER A 112 -4.94 3.37 6.32
N GLU A 113 -3.91 2.98 7.05
CA GLU A 113 -3.82 3.12 8.49
C GLU A 113 -2.42 3.60 8.91
N GLU A 114 -2.35 4.20 10.09
CA GLU A 114 -1.07 4.35 10.78
C GLU A 114 -0.45 2.96 11.00
N PRO A 115 0.87 2.78 10.88
CA PRO A 115 1.49 1.47 10.93
C PRO A 115 1.06 0.70 12.18
N ALA A 116 0.26 -0.34 11.98
CA ALA A 116 -0.19 -1.21 13.03
C ALA A 116 1.03 -1.94 13.58
N ARG A 117 1.52 -1.49 14.73
CA ARG A 117 2.49 -2.24 15.51
C ARG A 117 1.76 -3.46 16.03
N SER A 118 1.80 -4.57 15.30
CA SER A 118 1.42 -5.86 15.83
C SER A 118 2.42 -6.22 16.92
N TYR A 119 2.15 -5.78 18.14
CA TYR A 119 2.88 -6.14 19.35
C TYR A 119 2.57 -7.59 19.72
N SER A 120 2.96 -8.56 18.88
CA SER A 120 3.29 -9.86 19.45
C SER A 120 4.67 -9.70 20.07
N ALA A 121 4.82 -10.08 21.34
CA ALA A 121 6.00 -9.81 22.17
C ALA A 121 7.33 -10.42 21.66
N GLU A 122 7.34 -10.98 20.45
CA GLU A 122 8.47 -11.63 19.78
C GLU A 122 8.64 -11.22 18.29
N SER A 123 7.76 -10.38 17.73
CA SER A 123 7.82 -10.04 16.30
C SER A 123 8.56 -8.74 16.04
N GLU A 124 9.78 -8.86 15.50
CA GLU A 124 10.54 -7.75 14.89
C GLU A 124 9.93 -7.29 13.55
N LYS A 125 8.62 -7.46 13.31
CA LYS A 125 7.95 -7.16 12.03
C LYS A 125 6.82 -6.15 12.17
N VAL A 126 6.64 -5.33 11.15
CA VAL A 126 5.58 -4.32 11.03
C VAL A 126 4.93 -4.44 9.67
N THR A 127 3.59 -4.38 9.63
CA THR A 127 2.82 -4.44 8.40
C THR A 127 2.28 -3.07 8.03
N PHE A 128 2.46 -2.68 6.77
CA PHE A 128 1.88 -1.50 6.16
C PHE A 128 0.80 -1.93 5.17
N GLU A 129 -0.43 -1.48 5.39
CA GLU A 129 -1.51 -1.65 4.41
C GLU A 129 -1.51 -0.43 3.48
N ILE A 130 -1.29 -0.70 2.20
CA ILE A 130 -1.30 0.31 1.13
C ILE A 130 -2.46 -0.02 0.19
N ARG A 131 -3.33 0.96 -0.04
CA ARG A 131 -4.45 0.87 -0.97
C ARG A 131 -4.15 1.66 -2.22
N ALA A 132 -4.28 1.01 -3.37
CA ALA A 132 -4.08 1.60 -4.69
C ALA A 132 -5.36 1.51 -5.52
N ILE A 133 -5.73 2.62 -6.17
CA ILE A 133 -6.87 2.69 -7.09
C ILE A 133 -6.42 3.26 -8.43
N ASN A 134 -7.35 3.33 -9.40
CA ASN A 134 -7.05 3.78 -10.76
C ASN A 134 -5.86 3.02 -11.37
N CYS A 135 -5.81 1.72 -11.11
CA CYS A 135 -4.66 0.90 -11.47
C CYS A 135 -4.75 0.46 -12.93
N GLU A 136 -3.65 0.59 -13.66
CA GLU A 136 -3.42 -0.13 -14.90
C GLU A 136 -2.92 -1.55 -14.57
N VAL A 137 -3.68 -2.56 -14.99
CA VAL A 137 -3.32 -3.97 -14.78
C VAL A 137 -2.90 -4.56 -16.12
N ILE A 138 -1.62 -4.90 -16.23
CA ILE A 138 -1.02 -5.52 -17.41
C ILE A 138 -0.81 -7.00 -17.10
N THR A 139 -1.55 -7.87 -17.76
CA THR A 139 -1.39 -9.31 -17.67
C THR A 139 -0.80 -9.86 -18.95
N LYS A 140 0.27 -10.66 -18.88
CA LYS A 140 0.74 -11.40 -20.07
C LYS A 140 -0.36 -12.35 -20.55
N PRO A 141 -0.70 -12.36 -21.86
CA PRO A 141 -1.53 -13.41 -22.41
C PRO A 141 -0.79 -14.76 -22.26
N ASN A 142 -1.55 -15.78 -21.86
CA ASN A 142 -1.04 -17.15 -21.76
C ASN A 142 -0.63 -17.71 -23.13
#